data_AF-A0A3P8FRA8-F1
#
_entry.id   AF-A0A3P8FRA8-F1
#
_cell.length_a   1.000
_cell.length_b   1.000
_cell.length_c   1.000
_cell.angle_alpha   90.00
_cell.angle_beta   90.00
_cell.angle_gamma   90.00
#
_symmetry.space_group_name_H-M   'P 1'
#
loop_
_entity.id
_entity.type
_entity.pdbx_description
1 polymer ?
#
loop_
_entity_poly.entity_id
_entity_poly.type
_entity_poly.pdbx_seq_one_letter_code
_entity_poly.pdbx_strand_id
1 'polypeptide(L)'
;MTPGGYEWGRQNTDKGNNPKGYMPSHYERVQMLLSDRFLGFFMVPPQTSWNYNFMGVRHDPNMKYELQPLKPKKFYHRIHRPSHFLNFTSIEENELTLTDRDNPLA
;
A
#
# COMPACT_ATOMS: atom_id res chain seq x y z
N MET A 1 23.51 4.87 -6.21
CA MET A 1 24.03 4.85 -4.82
C MET A 1 25.51 4.64 -4.94
N THR A 2 26.33 5.50 -4.32
CA THR A 2 27.79 5.36 -4.39
C THR A 2 28.28 4.30 -3.39
N PRO A 3 29.49 3.74 -3.54
CA PRO A 3 30.04 2.80 -2.56
C PRO A 3 30.06 3.35 -1.13
N GLY A 4 30.47 4.62 -0.94
CA GLY A 4 30.43 5.28 0.36
C GLY A 4 29.02 5.45 0.91
N GLY A 5 28.04 5.74 0.05
CA GLY A 5 26.63 5.80 0.45
C GLY A 5 26.06 4.45 0.88
N TYR A 6 26.49 3.36 0.25
CA TYR A 6 26.14 2.00 0.66
C TYR A 6 26.73 1.65 2.04
N GLU A 7 28.01 1.94 2.25
CA GLU A 7 28.68 1.69 3.54
C GLU A 7 28.02 2.46 4.68
N TRP A 8 27.76 3.76 4.48
CA TRP A 8 27.06 4.58 5.45
C TRP A 8 25.63 4.08 5.68
N GLY A 9 24.87 3.79 4.61
CA GLY A 9 23.49 3.33 4.71
C GLY A 9 23.33 2.00 5.45
N ARG A 10 24.32 1.09 5.31
CA ARG A 10 24.36 -0.19 6.04
C ARG A 10 24.62 0.00 7.53
N GLN A 11 25.40 1.01 7.92
CA GLN A 11 25.78 1.27 9.31
C GLN A 11 24.80 2.21 10.03
N ASN A 12 24.03 3.00 9.28
CA ASN A 12 23.12 3.99 9.86
C ASN A 12 21.89 3.33 10.51
N THR A 13 21.70 3.60 11.80
CA THR A 13 20.53 3.15 12.58
C THR A 13 19.55 4.28 12.89
N ASP A 14 19.97 5.54 12.69
CA ASP A 14 19.14 6.73 12.92
C ASP A 14 18.15 6.92 11.77
N LYS A 15 16.86 6.95 12.10
CA LYS A 15 15.74 7.14 11.16
C LYS A 15 15.20 8.57 11.16
N GLY A 16 15.82 9.49 11.89
CA GLY A 16 15.48 10.90 11.87
C GLY A 16 15.79 11.57 10.54
N ASN A 17 15.31 12.80 10.35
CA ASN A 17 15.48 13.55 9.10
C ASN A 17 16.93 14.00 8.82
N ASN A 18 17.77 14.11 9.86
CA ASN A 18 19.15 14.55 9.77
C ASN A 18 20.10 13.53 10.44
N PRO A 19 20.26 12.34 9.85
CA PRO A 19 21.08 11.30 10.44
C PRO A 19 22.56 11.68 10.41
N LYS A 20 23.28 11.31 11.47
CA LYS A 20 24.71 11.63 11.63
C LYS A 20 25.54 11.06 10.47
N GLY A 21 26.44 11.89 9.94
CA GLY A 21 27.38 11.47 8.89
C GLY A 21 26.77 11.36 7.49
N TYR A 22 25.52 11.76 7.29
CA TYR A 22 24.95 11.91 5.95
C TYR A 22 25.75 12.92 5.12
N MET A 23 26.08 12.55 3.88
CA MET A 23 26.71 13.43 2.91
C MET A 23 25.99 13.35 1.56
N PRO A 24 25.87 14.47 0.80
CA PRO A 24 25.30 14.46 -0.54
C PRO A 24 26.03 13.53 -1.53
N SER A 25 27.28 13.17 -1.25
CA SER A 25 28.08 12.21 -2.03
C SER A 25 27.63 10.74 -1.90
N HIS A 26 26.67 10.44 -1.01
CA HIS A 26 26.12 9.08 -0.84
C HIS A 26 25.26 8.63 -2.04
N TYR A 27 24.83 9.55 -2.89
CA TYR A 27 24.08 9.25 -4.11
C TYR A 27 24.58 10.10 -5.28
N GLU A 28 24.21 9.66 -6.47
CA GLU A 28 24.52 10.33 -7.72
C GLU A 28 23.24 10.44 -8.54
N ARG A 29 23.13 11.50 -9.35
CA ARG A 29 22.04 11.64 -10.30
C ARG A 29 22.35 10.81 -11.53
N VAL A 30 21.35 10.09 -12.03
CA VAL A 30 21.44 9.28 -13.25
C VAL A 30 20.39 9.76 -14.24
N GLN A 31 20.67 9.59 -15.54
CA GLN A 31 19.72 9.95 -16.59
C GLN A 31 18.56 8.94 -16.62
N MET A 32 17.33 9.44 -16.77
CA MET A 32 16.12 8.64 -16.94
C MET A 32 15.31 9.18 -18.13
N LEU A 33 14.82 8.29 -18.97
CA LEU A 33 14.02 8.61 -20.15
C LEU A 33 12.65 7.94 -20.05
N LEU A 34 11.61 8.67 -20.43
CA LEU A 34 10.26 8.14 -20.59
C LEU A 34 10.07 7.70 -22.04
N SER A 35 9.38 6.58 -22.24
CA SER A 35 9.19 6.00 -23.57
C SER A 35 7.78 5.42 -23.68
N ASP A 36 7.12 5.69 -24.79
CA ASP A 36 5.86 5.09 -25.23
C ASP A 36 6.09 3.89 -26.17
N ARG A 37 7.34 3.65 -26.60
CA ARG A 37 7.72 2.58 -27.55
C ARG A 37 7.49 1.15 -27.05
N PHE A 38 7.34 0.95 -25.75
CA PHE A 38 7.13 -0.37 -25.14
C PHE A 38 6.21 -0.26 -23.92
N LEU A 39 5.50 -1.34 -23.63
CA LEU A 39 4.62 -1.44 -22.47
C LEU A 39 5.28 -2.29 -21.38
N GLY A 40 5.46 -1.70 -20.20
CA GLY A 40 5.78 -2.44 -18.99
C GLY A 40 4.56 -3.17 -18.42
N PHE A 41 4.78 -4.01 -17.42
CA PHE A 41 3.72 -4.68 -16.67
C PHE A 41 3.95 -4.53 -15.16
N PHE A 42 2.92 -4.86 -14.38
CA PHE A 42 2.96 -4.83 -12.92
C PHE A 42 2.93 -6.25 -12.36
N MET A 43 3.54 -6.42 -11.19
CA MET A 43 3.40 -7.61 -10.36
C MET A 43 2.85 -7.20 -8.99
N VAL A 44 1.86 -7.94 -8.49
CA VAL A 44 1.17 -7.60 -7.25
C VAL A 44 0.95 -8.86 -6.39
N PRO A 45 0.83 -8.71 -5.06
CA PRO A 45 0.38 -9.80 -4.21
C PRO A 45 -1.08 -10.15 -4.54
N PRO A 46 -1.41 -11.42 -4.88
CA PRO A 46 -2.72 -11.76 -5.42
C PRO A 46 -3.81 -11.92 -4.35
N GLN A 47 -3.46 -12.50 -3.20
CA GLN A 47 -4.41 -12.82 -2.12
C GLN A 47 -4.52 -11.70 -1.09
N THR A 48 -3.65 -10.68 -1.17
CA THR A 48 -3.56 -9.64 -0.17
C THR A 48 -3.45 -8.25 -0.78
N SER A 49 -3.47 -7.26 0.09
CA SER A 49 -3.23 -5.88 -0.25
C SER A 49 -1.74 -5.64 -0.49
N TRP A 50 -1.35 -4.88 -1.51
CA TRP A 50 0.00 -4.28 -1.54
C TRP A 50 0.14 -3.12 -0.54
N ASN A 51 -0.98 -2.53 -0.11
CA ASN A 51 -1.05 -1.36 0.75
C ASN A 51 -1.47 -1.74 2.19
N TYR A 52 -0.53 -1.71 3.14
CA TYR A 52 -0.80 -2.00 4.54
C TYR A 52 -1.03 -0.75 5.41
N ASN A 53 -1.16 0.46 4.84
CA ASN A 53 -1.33 1.70 5.62
C ASN A 53 -2.54 1.67 6.57
N PHE A 54 -3.67 1.06 6.17
CA PHE A 54 -4.86 0.94 7.02
C PHE A 54 -4.88 -0.35 7.87
N MET A 55 -3.85 -1.17 7.78
CA MET A 55 -3.72 -2.46 8.47
C MET A 55 -2.28 -2.64 9.00
N GLY A 56 -1.70 -1.60 9.59
CA GLY A 56 -0.28 -1.57 9.97
C GLY A 56 0.14 -2.72 10.89
N VAL A 57 -0.74 -3.13 11.81
CA VAL A 57 -0.51 -4.30 12.69
C VAL A 57 -0.39 -5.64 11.95
N ARG A 58 -0.85 -5.72 10.70
CA ARG A 58 -0.74 -6.93 9.85
C ARG A 58 0.52 -6.93 8.98
N HIS A 59 1.32 -5.86 9.01
CA HIS A 59 2.57 -5.79 8.27
C HIS A 59 3.72 -6.27 9.16
N ASP A 60 4.45 -7.28 8.70
CA ASP A 60 5.60 -7.85 9.39
C ASP A 60 6.85 -7.78 8.48
N PRO A 61 8.01 -7.31 8.97
CA PRO A 61 9.25 -7.27 8.16
C PRO A 61 9.68 -8.62 7.56
N ASN A 62 9.28 -9.74 8.17
CA ASN A 62 9.60 -11.10 7.75
C ASN A 62 8.44 -11.77 7.00
N MET A 63 7.41 -11.00 6.59
CA MET A 63 6.26 -11.55 5.86
C MET A 63 6.68 -12.18 4.53
N LYS A 64 6.12 -13.35 4.22
CA LYS A 64 6.26 -14.00 2.92
C LYS A 64 5.07 -13.66 2.04
N TYR A 65 5.29 -13.45 0.76
CA TYR A 65 4.25 -13.15 -0.22
C TYR A 65 4.60 -13.75 -1.58
N GLU A 66 3.57 -14.05 -2.36
CA GLU A 66 3.68 -14.44 -3.76
C GLU A 66 3.35 -13.23 -4.66
N LEU A 67 3.73 -13.31 -5.93
CA LEU A 67 3.45 -12.26 -6.92
C LEU A 67 2.74 -12.84 -8.14
N GLN A 68 1.83 -12.05 -8.71
CA GLN A 68 1.14 -12.35 -9.97
C GLN A 68 1.11 -11.13 -10.90
N PRO A 69 1.11 -11.33 -12.23
CA PRO A 69 1.08 -10.25 -13.22
C PRO A 69 -0.32 -9.64 -13.34
N LEU A 70 -0.68 -8.74 -12.41
CA LEU A 70 -1.97 -8.04 -12.38
C LEU A 70 -1.78 -6.54 -12.13
N LYS A 71 -2.83 -5.76 -12.38
CA LYS A 71 -2.82 -4.31 -12.15
C LYS A 71 -2.99 -3.99 -10.65
N PRO A 72 -2.17 -3.11 -10.04
CA PRO A 72 -2.34 -2.70 -8.66
C PRO A 72 -3.66 -1.96 -8.47
N LYS A 73 -4.34 -2.25 -7.35
CA LYS A 73 -5.54 -1.52 -6.96
C LYS A 73 -5.14 -0.11 -6.48
N LYS A 74 -6.02 0.88 -6.68
CA LYS A 74 -5.82 2.27 -6.23
C LYS A 74 -5.62 2.33 -4.70
N PHE A 75 -4.90 3.32 -4.19
CA PHE A 75 -4.59 3.46 -2.76
C PHE A 75 -5.81 3.32 -1.83
N TYR A 76 -6.93 3.93 -2.22
CA TYR A 76 -8.22 3.83 -1.53
C TYR A 76 -9.16 2.78 -2.16
N HIS A 77 -8.65 1.62 -2.56
CA HIS A 77 -9.52 0.49 -2.88
C HIS A 77 -10.04 -0.18 -1.61
N ARG A 78 -11.27 -0.72 -1.63
CA ARG A 78 -11.92 -1.33 -0.45
C ARG A 78 -11.09 -2.44 0.22
N ILE A 79 -10.35 -3.21 -0.59
CA ILE A 79 -9.48 -4.29 -0.12
C ILE A 79 -8.35 -3.80 0.80
N HIS A 80 -7.95 -2.53 0.69
CA HIS A 80 -6.89 -1.94 1.51
C HIS A 80 -7.41 -1.45 2.86
N ARG A 81 -8.74 -1.30 3.03
CA ARG A 81 -9.37 -0.73 4.23
C ARG A 81 -10.59 -1.55 4.71
N PRO A 82 -10.46 -2.88 4.90
CA PRO A 82 -11.59 -3.75 5.19
C PRO A 82 -12.37 -3.34 6.44
N SER A 83 -11.70 -2.80 7.48
CA SER A 83 -12.35 -2.31 8.71
C SER A 83 -13.46 -1.29 8.47
N HIS A 84 -13.32 -0.43 7.45
CA HIS A 84 -14.34 0.58 7.12
C HIS A 84 -15.63 -0.03 6.57
N PHE A 85 -15.56 -1.28 6.11
CA PHE A 85 -16.67 -2.02 5.50
C PHE A 85 -17.08 -3.24 6.33
N LEU A 86 -16.58 -3.38 7.55
CA LEU A 86 -16.98 -4.45 8.48
C LEU A 86 -17.74 -3.90 9.70
N ASN A 87 -17.69 -2.59 9.92
CA ASN A 87 -18.39 -1.92 11.01
C ASN A 87 -19.86 -1.65 10.63
N PHE A 88 -20.73 -2.67 10.74
CA PHE A 88 -22.18 -2.56 10.49
C PHE A 88 -23.03 -2.74 11.76
N THR A 89 -22.43 -2.73 12.94
CA THR A 89 -23.08 -3.08 14.22
C THR A 89 -24.10 -2.07 14.77
N SER A 90 -24.73 -1.23 13.92
CA SER A 90 -25.65 -0.18 14.40
C SER A 90 -26.93 0.01 13.58
N ILE A 91 -27.27 -0.89 12.64
CA ILE A 91 -28.42 -0.69 11.74
C ILE A 91 -29.49 -1.79 11.81
N GLU A 92 -29.25 -2.92 12.48
CA GLU A 92 -30.27 -3.99 12.59
C GLU A 92 -31.47 -3.61 13.49
N GLU A 93 -31.33 -2.63 14.39
CA GLU A 93 -32.44 -2.20 15.26
C GLU A 93 -33.45 -1.26 14.56
N ASN A 94 -33.11 -0.69 13.40
CA ASN A 94 -33.93 0.36 12.76
C ASN A 94 -34.77 -0.13 11.56
N GLU A 95 -34.66 -1.39 11.14
CA GLU A 95 -35.48 -1.94 10.04
C GLU A 95 -36.89 -2.35 10.49
N LEU A 96 -37.12 -2.55 11.80
CA LEU A 96 -38.43 -2.91 12.34
C LEU A 96 -39.45 -1.75 12.33
N THR A 97 -39.03 -0.52 12.06
CA THR A 97 -39.90 0.68 12.06
C THR A 97 -40.37 1.11 10.67
N LEU A 98 -39.94 0.45 9.59
CA LEU A 98 -40.35 0.73 8.20
C LEU A 98 -41.13 -0.47 7.62
N THR A 99 -42.33 -0.71 8.15
CA THR A 99 -43.16 -1.88 7.86
C THR A 99 -44.08 -1.78 6.64
N ASP A 100 -43.91 -0.79 5.77
CA ASP A 100 -44.63 -0.76 4.49
C ASP A 100 -43.68 -0.36 3.35
N ARG A 101 -43.18 -1.37 2.63
CA ARG A 101 -42.31 -1.22 1.45
C ARG A 101 -42.90 -1.98 0.28
N ASP A 102 -43.87 -1.36 -0.39
CA ASP A 102 -44.20 -1.77 -1.75
C ASP A 102 -43.00 -1.49 -2.66
N ASN A 103 -42.46 -2.53 -3.29
CA ASN A 103 -41.46 -2.40 -4.33
C ASN A 103 -42.10 -2.69 -5.70
N PRO A 104 -42.75 -1.69 -6.34
CA PRO A 104 -43.45 -1.86 -7.62
C PRO A 104 -42.50 -2.09 -8.81
N LEU A 105 -41.20 -2.19 -8.57
CA LEU A 105 -40.15 -2.37 -9.58
C LEU A 105 -39.31 -3.64 -9.36
N ALA A 106 -39.71 -4.52 -8.43
CA ALA A 106 -39.16 -5.88 -8.32
C ALA A 106 -39.95 -6.88 -9.18
#